data_AF-H0ZLJ1-F1
#
_entry.id   AF-H0ZLJ1-F1
#
_cell.length_a   1.000
_cell.length_b   1.000
_cell.length_c   1.000
_cell.angle_alpha   90.00
_cell.angle_beta   90.00
_cell.angle_gamma   90.00
#
_symmetry.space_group_name_H-M   'P 1'
#
loop_
_entity.id
_entity.type
_entity.pdbx_description
1 polymer ?
#
loop_
_entity_poly.entity_id
_entity_poly.type
_entity_poly.pdbx_seq_one_letter_code
_entity_poly.pdbx_strand_id
1 'polypeptide(L)'
;MSISLTYTYIYIYTFIYIYKYIYICDNCFFSVLDRVQSFLPQMAQANDELKRKMVTAPAHEFDIEHLDSETEKVIEMNVAVVELSDSDTDEELLTSEDDSESDEDDSVTDEVTVDNIKFPKQKGEKGKIEILDSKANDTADSIS
;
A
#
# COMPACT_ATOMS: atom_id res chain seq x y z
N MET A 1 3.32 53.46 3.28
CA MET A 1 2.61 52.85 4.42
C MET A 1 1.90 51.55 4.01
N SER A 2 1.12 51.54 2.91
CA SER A 2 0.37 50.35 2.45
C SER A 2 1.23 49.12 2.10
N ILE A 3 2.42 49.31 1.50
CA ILE A 3 3.34 48.21 1.14
C ILE A 3 3.88 47.48 2.38
N SER A 4 4.08 48.20 3.48
CA SER A 4 4.56 47.59 4.74
C SER A 4 3.46 46.73 5.38
N LEU A 5 2.20 47.17 5.29
CA LEU A 5 1.04 46.42 5.80
C LEU A 5 0.80 45.13 5.01
N THR A 6 0.91 45.16 3.68
CA THR A 6 0.76 43.95 2.86
C THR A 6 1.89 42.96 3.11
N TYR A 7 3.13 43.44 3.27
CA TYR A 7 4.27 42.57 3.58
C TYR A 7 4.13 41.90 4.95
N THR A 8 3.71 42.63 5.97
CA THR A 8 3.43 42.05 7.29
C THR A 8 2.26 41.07 7.25
N TYR A 9 1.20 41.37 6.50
CA TYR A 9 0.06 40.49 6.36
C TYR A 9 0.43 39.17 5.68
N ILE A 10 1.17 39.25 4.56
CA ILE A 10 1.67 38.06 3.84
C ILE A 10 2.60 37.24 4.74
N TYR A 11 3.53 37.88 5.46
CA TYR A 11 4.46 37.18 6.35
C TYR A 11 3.73 36.47 7.50
N ILE A 12 2.73 37.10 8.09
CA ILE A 12 1.92 36.48 9.15
C ILE A 12 1.07 35.34 8.60
N TYR A 13 0.43 35.51 7.43
CA TYR A 13 -0.37 34.47 6.81
C TYR A 13 0.46 33.25 6.41
N THR A 14 1.62 33.45 5.79
CA THR A 14 2.51 32.34 5.42
C THR A 14 3.07 31.66 6.67
N PHE A 15 3.45 32.42 7.70
CA PHE A 15 3.89 31.84 8.98
C PHE A 15 2.78 30.98 9.59
N ILE A 16 1.56 31.50 9.75
CA ILE A 16 0.43 30.74 10.31
C ILE A 16 0.14 29.49 9.46
N TYR A 17 0.12 29.62 8.14
CA TYR A 17 -0.17 28.51 7.23
C TYR A 17 0.89 27.41 7.30
N ILE A 18 2.18 27.79 7.33
CA ILE A 18 3.30 26.85 7.49
C ILE A 18 3.23 26.15 8.85
N TYR A 19 2.96 26.89 9.94
CA TYR A 19 2.82 26.30 11.28
C TYR A 19 1.63 25.33 11.35
N LYS A 20 0.50 25.66 10.73
CA LYS A 20 -0.66 24.76 10.65
C LYS A 20 -0.35 23.51 9.83
N TYR A 21 0.35 23.64 8.70
CA TYR A 21 0.80 22.50 7.90
C TYR A 21 1.75 21.58 8.67
N ILE A 22 2.78 22.13 9.31
CA ILE A 22 3.73 21.35 10.11
C ILE A 22 3.01 20.64 11.26
N TYR A 23 2.14 21.34 11.98
CA TYR A 23 1.38 20.75 13.09
C TYR A 23 0.46 19.61 12.63
N ILE A 24 -0.22 19.77 11.50
CA ILE A 24 -1.08 18.71 10.92
C ILE A 24 -0.22 17.52 10.47
N CYS A 25 0.90 17.77 9.79
CA CYS A 25 1.82 16.71 9.34
C CYS A 25 2.42 15.92 10.51
N ASP A 26 2.80 16.58 11.60
CA ASP A 26 3.35 15.92 12.78
C ASP A 26 2.30 15.03 13.47
N ASN A 27 1.05 15.48 13.56
CA ASN A 27 -0.04 14.69 14.16
C ASN A 27 -0.44 13.49 13.28
N CYS A 28 -0.46 13.66 11.96
CA CYS A 28 -0.75 12.56 11.04
C CYS A 28 0.39 11.54 10.96
N PHE A 29 1.65 11.99 11.01
CA PHE A 29 2.80 11.10 11.01
C PHE A 29 2.85 10.23 12.28
N PHE A 30 2.55 10.84 13.43
CA PHE A 30 2.55 10.14 14.70
C PHE A 30 1.46 9.05 14.77
N SER A 31 0.25 9.31 14.26
CA SER A 31 -0.86 8.34 14.31
C SER A 31 -0.61 7.10 13.44
N VAL A 32 -0.01 7.27 12.27
CA VAL A 32 0.34 6.15 11.39
C VAL A 32 1.48 5.32 12.02
N LEU A 33 2.48 5.99 12.57
CA LEU A 33 3.62 5.31 13.19
C LEU A 33 3.20 4.46 14.40
N ASP A 34 2.32 4.98 15.25
CA ASP A 34 1.78 4.25 16.42
C ASP A 34 1.01 2.99 16.00
N ARG A 35 0.21 3.09 14.93
CA ARG A 35 -0.52 1.94 14.37
C ARG A 35 0.41 0.87 13.81
N VAL A 36 1.47 1.26 13.10
CA VAL A 36 2.47 0.29 12.61
C VAL A 36 3.21 -0.35 13.78
N GLN A 37 3.62 0.44 14.77
CA GLN A 37 4.37 -0.04 15.93
C GLN A 37 3.59 -1.06 16.76
N SER A 38 2.27 -0.89 16.88
CA SER A 38 1.40 -1.84 17.58
C SER A 38 1.03 -3.08 16.74
N PHE A 39 1.06 -2.97 15.42
CA PHE A 39 0.72 -4.07 14.50
C PHE A 39 1.87 -5.06 14.29
N LEU A 40 3.11 -4.58 14.16
CA LEU A 40 4.27 -5.43 13.84
C LEU A 40 4.47 -6.60 14.83
N PRO A 41 4.34 -6.43 16.16
CA PRO A 41 4.45 -7.55 17.09
C PRO A 41 3.36 -8.62 16.88
N GLN A 42 2.13 -8.21 16.58
CA GLN A 42 1.01 -9.13 16.33
C GLN A 42 1.24 -9.94 15.05
N MET A 43 1.73 -9.28 14.00
CA MET A 43 2.09 -9.95 12.74
C MET A 43 3.24 -10.94 12.94
N ALA A 44 4.28 -10.57 13.70
CA ALA A 44 5.38 -11.47 14.02
C ALA A 44 4.88 -12.71 14.78
N GLN A 45 4.02 -12.52 15.78
CA GLN A 45 3.42 -13.62 16.53
C GLN A 45 2.58 -14.54 15.65
N ALA A 46 1.74 -13.99 14.77
CA ALA A 46 0.92 -14.77 13.83
C ALA A 46 1.80 -15.60 12.89
N ASN A 47 2.92 -15.03 12.39
CA ASN A 47 3.86 -15.74 11.54
C ASN A 47 4.54 -16.91 12.27
N ASP A 48 4.89 -16.74 13.55
CA ASP A 48 5.51 -17.81 14.34
C ASP A 48 4.51 -18.93 14.67
N GLU A 49 3.24 -18.57 14.94
CA GLU A 49 2.17 -19.53 15.09
C GLU A 49 1.93 -20.32 13.80
N LEU A 50 1.89 -19.63 12.65
CA LEU A 50 1.73 -20.26 11.34
C LEU A 50 2.88 -21.26 11.07
N LYS A 51 4.13 -20.84 11.27
CA LYS A 51 5.30 -21.73 11.11
C LYS A 51 5.20 -22.97 11.99
N ARG A 52 4.75 -22.83 13.23
CA ARG A 52 4.56 -23.98 14.14
C ARG A 52 3.50 -24.93 13.60
N LYS A 53 2.36 -24.40 13.14
CA LYS A 53 1.27 -25.21 12.58
C LYS A 53 1.70 -25.93 11.32
N MET A 54 2.46 -25.28 10.44
CA MET A 54 2.98 -25.89 9.20
C MET A 54 3.87 -27.12 9.46
N VAL A 55 4.57 -27.19 10.60
CA VAL A 55 5.38 -28.36 10.97
C VAL A 55 4.51 -29.53 11.42
N THR A 56 3.37 -29.25 12.06
CA THR A 56 2.53 -30.26 12.70
C THR A 56 1.36 -30.72 11.86
N ALA A 57 0.86 -29.87 10.96
CA ALA A 57 -0.32 -30.13 10.13
C ALA A 57 0.07 -30.58 8.71
N PRO A 58 -0.78 -31.36 8.03
CA PRO A 58 -0.55 -31.78 6.66
C PRO A 58 -0.56 -30.58 5.69
N ALA A 59 0.25 -30.66 4.63
CA ALA A 59 0.42 -29.57 3.67
C ALA A 59 -0.88 -29.11 2.98
N HIS A 60 -1.85 -30.03 2.83
CA HIS A 60 -3.17 -29.74 2.25
C HIS A 60 -3.98 -28.72 3.06
N GLU A 61 -3.74 -28.58 4.37
CA GLU A 61 -4.46 -27.60 5.21
C GLU A 61 -4.04 -26.15 4.94
N PHE A 62 -2.90 -25.96 4.26
CA PHE A 62 -2.38 -24.65 3.87
C PHE A 62 -2.45 -24.42 2.36
N ASP A 63 -3.21 -25.24 1.63
CA ASP A 63 -3.45 -25.03 0.21
C ASP A 63 -4.38 -23.82 0.02
N ILE A 64 -3.85 -22.76 -0.57
CA ILE A 64 -4.57 -21.50 -0.82
C ILE A 64 -5.29 -21.50 -2.19
N GLU A 65 -5.01 -22.48 -3.03
CA GLU A 65 -5.63 -22.62 -4.36
C GLU A 65 -6.89 -23.49 -4.29
N HIS A 66 -6.92 -24.47 -3.38
CA HIS A 66 -8.02 -25.43 -3.20
C HIS A 66 -8.67 -25.29 -1.82
N LEU A 67 -9.44 -24.23 -1.64
CA LEU A 67 -10.25 -24.04 -0.45
C LEU A 67 -11.52 -24.90 -0.54
N ASP A 68 -11.88 -25.60 0.54
CA ASP A 68 -13.16 -26.28 0.63
C ASP A 68 -14.27 -25.26 0.38
N SER A 69 -15.24 -25.57 -0.48
CA SER A 69 -16.30 -24.63 -0.90
C SER A 69 -17.20 -24.15 0.25
N GLU A 70 -17.05 -24.73 1.45
CA GLU A 70 -17.75 -24.35 2.68
C GLU A 70 -16.92 -23.42 3.59
N THR A 71 -15.66 -23.11 3.25
CA THR A 71 -14.81 -22.24 4.06
C THR A 71 -15.19 -20.76 3.89
N GLU A 72 -16.09 -20.29 4.74
CA GLU A 72 -16.54 -18.90 4.87
C GLU A 72 -15.42 -17.90 5.23
N LYS A 73 -14.21 -18.37 5.55
CA LYS A 73 -13.06 -17.52 5.92
C LYS A 73 -12.35 -16.97 4.70
N VAL A 74 -13.03 -16.07 3.98
CA VAL A 74 -12.38 -15.19 3.02
C VAL A 74 -11.57 -14.15 3.81
N ILE A 75 -10.26 -14.11 3.61
CA ILE A 75 -9.42 -13.05 4.15
C ILE A 75 -9.56 -11.84 3.21
N GLU A 76 -10.54 -10.99 3.50
CA GLU A 76 -10.72 -9.73 2.79
C GLU A 76 -9.67 -8.72 3.27
N MET A 77 -8.70 -8.42 2.39
CA MET A 77 -7.75 -7.35 2.64
C MET A 77 -8.47 -6.02 2.43
N ASN A 78 -8.98 -5.43 3.51
CA ASN A 78 -9.48 -4.06 3.51
C ASN A 78 -8.32 -3.10 3.22
N VAL A 79 -8.05 -2.83 1.95
CA VAL A 79 -7.18 -1.73 1.51
C VAL A 79 -7.98 -0.45 1.66
N ALA A 80 -8.15 -0.01 2.91
CA ALA A 80 -8.66 1.33 3.17
C ALA A 80 -7.58 2.31 2.67
N VAL A 81 -7.85 2.99 1.56
CA VAL A 81 -7.26 4.31 1.31
C VAL A 81 -7.74 5.12 2.51
N VAL A 82 -6.83 5.43 3.43
CA VAL A 82 -7.14 6.31 4.56
C VAL A 82 -7.45 7.67 3.92
N GLU A 83 -8.74 7.96 3.73
CA GLU A 83 -9.20 9.33 3.53
C GLU A 83 -8.83 10.06 4.81
N LEU A 84 -7.69 10.77 4.72
CA LEU A 84 -7.29 11.75 5.72
C LEU A 84 -8.49 12.68 5.84
N SER A 85 -9.22 12.61 6.95
CA SER A 85 -10.41 13.41 7.13
C SER A 85 -10.04 14.87 6.89
N ASP A 86 -10.56 15.43 5.80
CA ASP A 86 -10.48 16.84 5.51
C ASP A 86 -11.06 17.56 6.72
N SER A 87 -10.18 18.27 7.42
CA SER A 87 -10.54 19.05 8.59
C SER A 87 -11.61 20.05 8.19
N ASP A 88 -12.86 19.81 8.60
CA ASP A 88 -14.02 20.69 8.45
C ASP A 88 -13.61 22.16 8.56
N THR A 89 -13.52 22.82 7.40
CA THR A 89 -13.47 24.27 7.30
C THR A 89 -14.60 24.62 6.35
N ASP A 90 -15.78 24.79 6.93
CA ASP A 90 -16.97 25.33 6.27
C ASP A 90 -16.60 26.65 5.58
N GLU A 91 -16.49 26.64 4.25
CA GLU A 91 -16.55 27.85 3.42
C GLU A 91 -17.40 27.52 2.20
N GLU A 92 -18.69 27.86 2.28
CA GLU A 92 -19.61 27.82 1.14
C GLU A 92 -19.24 28.88 0.08
N LEU A 93 -19.66 28.58 -1.17
CA LEU A 93 -19.80 29.45 -2.36
C LEU A 93 -18.49 29.75 -3.12
N LEU A 94 -18.32 29.40 -4.41
CA LEU A 94 -19.23 29.69 -5.53
C LEU A 94 -19.08 28.70 -6.72
N THR A 95 -20.23 28.29 -7.24
CA THR A 95 -20.63 28.05 -8.66
C THR A 95 -19.68 28.63 -9.74
N SER A 96 -19.45 28.08 -10.94
CA SER A 96 -20.30 27.38 -11.93
C SER A 96 -19.45 26.95 -13.15
N GLU A 97 -19.82 25.83 -13.77
CA GLU A 97 -19.86 25.54 -15.24
C GLU A 97 -18.57 25.62 -16.08
N ASP A 98 -18.13 24.48 -16.68
CA ASP A 98 -18.41 24.12 -18.08
C ASP A 98 -17.63 22.87 -18.56
N ASP A 99 -18.42 21.86 -18.88
CA ASP A 99 -18.35 20.79 -19.89
C ASP A 99 -17.08 20.12 -20.45
N SER A 100 -17.24 18.79 -20.50
CA SER A 100 -16.88 17.85 -21.58
C SER A 100 -15.41 17.47 -21.83
N GLU A 101 -15.03 16.33 -21.26
CA GLU A 101 -14.27 15.30 -22.00
C GLU A 101 -14.90 13.92 -21.69
N SER A 102 -15.67 13.45 -22.66
CA SER A 102 -16.26 12.10 -22.66
C SER A 102 -15.17 11.10 -23.06
N ASP A 103 -14.37 10.65 -22.10
CA ASP A 103 -13.66 9.38 -22.26
C ASP A 103 -14.67 8.27 -21.94
N GLU A 104 -15.11 7.57 -22.97
CA GLU A 104 -15.76 6.28 -22.82
C GLU A 104 -14.77 5.29 -22.21
N ASP A 105 -14.61 5.35 -20.89
CA ASP A 105 -14.09 4.24 -20.11
C ASP A 105 -15.19 3.19 -20.05
N ASP A 106 -15.29 2.41 -21.14
CA ASP A 106 -15.99 1.13 -21.15
C ASP A 106 -15.22 0.19 -20.24
N SER A 107 -15.29 0.43 -18.93
CA SER A 107 -14.88 -0.50 -17.90
C SER A 107 -15.87 -1.64 -17.93
N VAL A 108 -15.74 -2.50 -18.94
CA VAL A 108 -16.53 -3.73 -19.06
C VAL A 108 -16.33 -4.48 -17.75
N THR A 109 -17.39 -4.58 -16.96
CA THR A 109 -17.43 -5.35 -15.70
C THR A 109 -17.46 -6.86 -15.95
N ASP A 110 -16.92 -7.31 -17.09
CA ASP A 110 -16.91 -8.72 -17.46
C ASP A 110 -15.84 -9.46 -16.66
N GLU A 111 -16.13 -10.74 -16.43
CA GLU A 111 -15.23 -11.67 -15.78
C GLU A 111 -13.85 -11.66 -16.47
N VAL A 112 -12.81 -11.39 -15.69
CA VAL A 112 -11.43 -11.37 -16.17
C VAL A 112 -10.99 -12.82 -16.39
N THR A 113 -11.12 -13.29 -17.63
CA THR A 113 -10.62 -14.60 -18.05
C THR A 113 -9.15 -14.51 -18.47
N VAL A 114 -8.47 -15.66 -18.57
CA VAL A 114 -7.07 -15.75 -19.06
C VAL A 114 -6.84 -15.10 -20.43
N ASP A 115 -7.91 -14.98 -21.22
CA ASP A 115 -7.89 -14.40 -22.56
C ASP A 115 -8.01 -12.85 -22.53
N ASN A 116 -8.46 -12.29 -21.41
CA ASN A 116 -8.70 -10.85 -21.22
C ASN A 116 -7.52 -10.13 -20.53
N ILE A 117 -6.54 -10.86 -20.00
CA ILE A 117 -5.36 -10.27 -19.32
C ILE A 117 -4.38 -9.72 -20.35
N LYS A 118 -4.40 -8.40 -20.55
CA LYS A 118 -3.49 -7.71 -21.48
C LYS A 118 -2.16 -7.40 -20.81
N PHE A 119 -1.16 -8.26 -21.00
CA PHE A 119 0.21 -7.94 -20.57
C PHE A 119 0.76 -6.75 -21.38
N PRO A 120 1.47 -5.80 -20.74
CA PRO A 120 2.19 -4.77 -21.45
C PRO A 120 3.18 -5.44 -22.40
N LYS A 121 3.14 -5.04 -23.69
CA LYS A 121 3.97 -5.63 -24.75
C LYS A 121 5.43 -5.62 -24.30
N GLN A 122 6.02 -6.80 -24.08
CA GLN A 122 7.44 -6.93 -23.76
C GLN A 122 8.26 -6.31 -24.88
N LYS A 123 8.92 -5.18 -24.60
CA LYS A 123 9.81 -4.51 -25.54
C LYS A 123 11.14 -5.27 -25.57
N GLY A 124 11.17 -6.41 -26.27
CA GLY A 124 12.36 -7.07 -26.82
C GLY A 124 13.42 -7.64 -25.87
N GLU A 125 13.50 -7.23 -24.62
CA GLU A 125 14.56 -7.67 -23.70
C GLU A 125 14.00 -8.68 -22.69
N LYS A 126 14.24 -9.97 -22.95
CA LYS A 126 13.90 -11.04 -22.01
C LYS A 126 14.82 -10.91 -20.81
N GLY A 127 14.26 -10.72 -19.61
CA GLY A 127 15.03 -10.74 -18.37
C GLY A 127 15.80 -12.05 -18.23
N LYS A 128 17.12 -11.96 -18.05
CA LYS A 128 18.00 -13.12 -17.84
C LYS A 128 17.88 -13.58 -16.39
N ILE A 129 17.23 -14.71 -16.16
CA ILE A 129 17.20 -15.37 -14.85
C ILE A 129 18.46 -16.23 -14.74
N GLU A 130 19.26 -16.03 -13.68
CA GLU A 130 20.48 -16.78 -13.41
C GLU A 130 20.38 -17.42 -12.03
N ILE A 131 20.60 -18.74 -11.96
CA ILE A 131 20.64 -19.48 -10.70
C ILE A 131 22.06 -19.35 -10.15
N LEU A 132 22.19 -18.73 -8.98
CA LEU A 132 23.48 -18.62 -8.29
C LEU A 132 23.64 -19.86 -7.38
N ASP A 133 24.46 -20.81 -7.82
CA ASP A 133 24.90 -21.91 -6.97
C ASP A 133 25.70 -21.33 -5.80
N SER A 134 25.17 -21.48 -4.59
CA SER A 134 25.90 -21.17 -3.37
C SER A 134 26.99 -22.21 -3.19
N LYS A 135 28.25 -21.76 -3.23
CA LYS A 135 29.45 -22.58 -3.02
C LYS A 135 29.30 -23.48 -1.79
N ALA A 136 28.99 -24.75 -2.01
CA ALA A 136 29.28 -25.81 -1.06
C ALA A 136 30.81 -25.85 -0.91
N ASN A 137 31.31 -25.53 0.28
CA ASN A 137 32.70 -25.78 0.62
C ASN A 137 32.90 -27.29 0.76
N ASP A 138 33.14 -27.96 -0.36
CA ASP A 138 33.79 -29.27 -0.37
C ASP A 138 35.27 -29.05 -0.05
N THR A 139 35.58 -28.97 1.24
CA THR A 139 36.96 -29.15 1.70
C THR A 139 37.16 -30.63 1.96
N ALA A 140 37.58 -31.29 0.88
CA ALA A 140 38.52 -32.42 0.81
C ALA A 140 38.34 -33.59 1.79
N ASP A 141 38.07 -34.75 1.18
CA ASP A 141 38.73 -36.02 1.47
C ASP A 141 40.15 -35.86 2.07
N SER A 142 40.46 -36.62 3.12
CA SER A 142 41.54 -37.63 3.11
C SER A 142 42.06 -37.98 4.53
N ILE A 143 42.04 -39.29 4.84
CA ILE A 143 42.99 -40.04 5.71
C ILE A 143 42.74 -39.99 7.24
N SER A 144 42.03 -40.99 7.79
CA SER A 144 42.59 -42.23 8.40
C SER A 144 41.50 -43.08 9.02
#